data_AF-A0AAD5BIU5-F1
#
_entry.id   AF-A0AAD5BIU5-F1
#
_cell.length_a   1.000
_cell.length_b   1.000
_cell.length_c   1.000
_cell.angle_alpha   90.00
_cell.angle_beta   90.00
_cell.angle_gamma   90.00
#
_symmetry.space_group_name_H-M   'P 1'
#
loop_
_entity.id
_entity.type
_entity.pdbx_description
1 polymer ?
#
loop_
_entity_poly.entity_id
_entity_poly.type
_entity_poly.pdbx_seq_one_letter_code
_entity_poly.pdbx_strand_id
1 'polypeptide(L)'
;MTLATQFAETTRYSATSPELRRRVLQLYRKYIRNSREFANLYELDMPVSSIKTKIRQEFERQRFVDDLAIKNVLYMKGQMEFQELINFWKQQCHVLRYFDDQNAYNTIDKNDFVKNFLRGN
;
A
#
# COMPACT_ATOMS: atom_id res chain seq x y z
N MET A 1 -12.17 -14.09 -27.30
CA MET A 1 -10.87 -14.15 -26.60
C MET A 1 -10.88 -13.11 -25.50
N THR A 2 -10.56 -13.47 -24.26
CA THR A 2 -10.52 -12.54 -23.12
C THR A 2 -9.14 -11.88 -23.05
N LEU A 3 -9.08 -10.58 -23.35
CA LEU A 3 -7.86 -9.77 -23.24
C LEU A 3 -7.62 -9.35 -21.78
N ALA A 4 -6.36 -9.13 -21.42
CA ALA A 4 -6.00 -8.64 -20.10
C ALA A 4 -6.39 -7.16 -19.91
N THR A 5 -6.66 -6.78 -18.66
CA THR A 5 -6.96 -5.41 -18.26
C THR A 5 -5.72 -4.52 -18.27
N GLN A 6 -5.94 -3.21 -18.27
CA GLN A 6 -4.86 -2.23 -18.25
C GLN A 6 -3.99 -2.41 -16.99
N PHE A 7 -2.66 -2.34 -17.15
CA PHE A 7 -1.64 -2.59 -16.12
C PHE A 7 -1.63 -3.99 -15.49
N ALA A 8 -2.30 -4.98 -16.11
CA ALA A 8 -2.19 -6.36 -15.67
C ALA A 8 -0.74 -6.87 -15.80
N GLU A 9 -0.30 -7.66 -14.83
CA GLU A 9 0.97 -8.38 -14.87
C GLU A 9 0.69 -9.87 -14.70
N THR A 10 1.25 -10.72 -15.56
CA THR A 10 1.12 -12.17 -15.40
C THR A 10 1.81 -12.61 -14.12
N THR A 11 1.09 -13.37 -13.29
CA THR A 11 1.65 -13.92 -12.05
C THR A 11 2.87 -14.78 -12.36
N ARG A 12 4.02 -14.41 -11.81
CA ARG A 12 5.25 -15.20 -11.90
C ARG A 12 6.00 -15.17 -10.58
N TYR A 13 6.52 -16.33 -10.20
CA TYR A 13 7.33 -16.51 -9.01
C TYR A 13 8.79 -16.19 -9.32
N SER A 14 9.38 -15.21 -8.64
CA SER A 14 10.81 -14.91 -8.76
C SER A 14 11.61 -15.93 -7.96
N ALA A 15 12.55 -16.60 -8.63
CA ALA A 15 13.35 -17.67 -8.04
C ALA A 15 14.49 -17.15 -7.14
N THR A 16 14.87 -15.88 -7.30
CA THR A 16 15.98 -15.28 -6.56
C THR A 16 15.59 -13.94 -5.92
N SER A 17 16.16 -13.66 -4.75
CA SER A 17 15.92 -12.40 -4.02
C SER A 17 16.35 -11.14 -4.81
N PRO A 18 17.49 -11.11 -5.53
CA PRO A 18 17.88 -9.95 -6.34
C PRO A 18 16.90 -9.64 -7.47
N GLU A 19 16.34 -10.67 -8.11
CA GLU A 19 15.32 -10.49 -9.15
C GLU A 19 14.05 -9.86 -8.56
N LEU A 20 13.57 -10.41 -7.45
CA LEU A 20 12.38 -9.89 -6.77
C LEU A 20 12.59 -8.46 -6.28
N ARG A 21 13.77 -8.15 -5.74
CA ARG A 21 14.15 -6.77 -5.34
C ARG A 21 14.04 -5.78 -6.49
N ARG A 22 14.48 -6.15 -7.70
CA ARG A 22 14.34 -5.28 -8.89
C ARG A 22 12.87 -5.03 -9.21
N ARG A 23 12.02 -6.06 -9.15
CA ARG A 23 10.57 -5.95 -9.40
C ARG A 23 9.89 -5.07 -8.35
N VAL A 24 10.17 -5.28 -7.07
CA VAL A 24 9.64 -4.46 -5.97
C VAL A 24 10.03 -2.99 -6.14
N LEU A 25 11.28 -2.70 -6.51
CA LEU A 25 11.73 -1.32 -6.78
C LEU A 25 11.05 -0.70 -8.00
N GLN A 26 10.78 -1.49 -9.04
CA GLN A 26 9.99 -1.03 -10.19
C GLN A 26 8.55 -0.70 -9.78
N LEU A 27 7.91 -1.57 -9.00
CA LEU A 27 6.57 -1.35 -8.46
C LEU A 27 6.52 -0.08 -7.60
N TYR A 28 7.46 0.09 -6.66
CA TYR A 28 7.57 1.29 -5.84
C TYR A 28 7.69 2.56 -6.70
N ARG A 29 8.52 2.54 -7.76
CA ARG A 29 8.64 3.67 -8.69
C ARG A 29 7.33 3.97 -9.43
N LYS A 30 6.56 2.95 -9.82
CA LYS A 30 5.23 3.14 -10.43
C LYS A 30 4.31 3.91 -9.47
N TYR A 31 4.19 3.43 -8.22
CA TYR A 31 3.41 4.12 -7.19
C TYR A 31 3.82 5.58 -6.98
N ILE A 32 5.12 5.87 -6.87
CA ILE A 32 5.62 7.23 -6.64
C ILE A 32 5.36 8.16 -7.85
N ARG A 33 5.41 7.64 -9.08
CA ARG A 33 5.11 8.40 -10.29
C ARG A 33 3.63 8.74 -10.41
N ASN A 34 2.76 7.78 -10.12
CA ASN A 34 1.32 7.95 -10.20
C ASN A 34 0.69 8.57 -8.93
N SER A 35 1.47 8.95 -7.92
CA SER A 35 0.93 9.50 -6.66
C SER A 35 0.06 10.75 -6.84
N ARG A 36 0.42 11.63 -7.79
CA ARG A 36 -0.39 12.82 -8.10
C ARG A 36 -1.71 12.45 -8.79
N GLU A 37 -1.68 11.42 -9.63
CA GLU A 37 -2.87 10.91 -10.30
C GLU A 37 -3.83 10.28 -9.29
N PHE A 38 -3.32 9.52 -8.32
CA PHE A 38 -4.15 8.99 -7.22
C PHE A 38 -4.81 10.12 -6.42
N ALA A 39 -4.09 11.20 -6.11
CA ALA A 39 -4.66 12.35 -5.41
C ALA A 39 -5.84 12.97 -6.19
N ASN A 40 -5.69 13.10 -7.51
CA ASN A 40 -6.70 13.69 -8.37
C ASN A 40 -7.90 12.75 -8.60
N LEU A 41 -7.65 11.47 -8.88
CA LEU A 41 -8.70 10.48 -9.15
C LEU A 41 -9.63 10.30 -7.95
N TYR A 42 -9.06 10.32 -6.75
CA TYR A 42 -9.79 10.08 -5.50
C TYR A 42 -10.15 11.34 -4.73
N GLU A 43 -9.90 12.53 -5.30
CA GLU A 43 -10.20 13.82 -4.68
C GLU A 43 -9.76 13.86 -3.20
N LEU A 44 -8.51 13.47 -2.96
CA LEU A 44 -7.98 13.35 -1.60
C LEU A 44 -7.63 14.74 -1.05
N ASP A 45 -8.23 15.10 0.09
CA ASP A 45 -7.95 16.36 0.83
C ASP A 45 -6.61 16.33 1.58
N MET A 46 -5.54 15.91 0.92
CA MET A 46 -4.20 15.86 1.50
C MET A 46 -3.10 16.11 0.47
N PRO A 47 -1.94 16.63 0.90
CA PRO A 47 -0.86 16.90 -0.03
C PRO A 47 -0.27 15.60 -0.59
N VAL A 48 0.19 15.64 -1.84
CA VAL A 48 0.81 14.50 -2.55
C VAL A 48 2.04 13.96 -1.79
N SER A 49 2.70 14.80 -0.98
CA SER A 49 3.78 14.36 -0.08
C SER A 49 3.29 13.35 0.95
N SER A 50 2.12 13.55 1.56
CA SER A 50 1.53 12.61 2.52
C SER A 50 1.22 11.26 1.87
N ILE A 51 0.70 11.27 0.64
CA ILE A 51 0.44 10.04 -0.13
C ILE A 51 1.75 9.28 -0.40
N LYS A 52 2.80 9.98 -0.84
CA LYS A 52 4.12 9.38 -1.06
C LYS A 52 4.73 8.80 0.22
N THR A 53 4.57 9.50 1.34
CA THR A 53 5.00 9.03 2.66
C THR A 53 4.25 7.77 3.06
N LYS A 54 2.93 7.71 2.85
CA LYS A 54 2.13 6.52 3.15
C LYS A 54 2.52 5.33 2.28
N ILE A 55 2.74 5.54 0.97
CA ILE A 55 3.28 4.52 0.07
C ILE A 55 4.60 3.99 0.63
N ARG A 56 5.54 4.87 1.02
CA ARG A 56 6.81 4.45 1.60
C ARG A 56 6.62 3.65 2.89
N GLN A 57 5.72 4.08 3.77
CA GLN A 57 5.41 3.39 5.03
C GLN A 57 4.95 1.94 4.78
N GLU A 58 4.05 1.72 3.81
CA GLU A 58 3.56 0.37 3.49
C GLU A 58 4.65 -0.53 2.90
N PHE A 59 5.57 -0.01 2.10
CA PHE A 59 6.71 -0.77 1.61
C PHE A 59 7.71 -1.09 2.73
N GLU A 60 7.98 -0.14 3.64
CA GLU A 60 8.87 -0.35 4.78
C GLU A 60 8.29 -1.34 5.80
N ARG A 61 6.95 -1.38 5.96
CA ARG A 61 6.26 -2.36 6.83
C ARG A 61 6.64 -3.80 6.53
N GLN A 62 7.01 -4.10 5.28
CA GLN A 62 7.34 -5.44 4.80
C GLN A 62 8.84 -5.64 4.55
N ARG A 63 9.68 -4.67 4.92
CA ARG A 63 11.12 -4.66 4.59
C ARG A 63 11.90 -5.84 5.14
N PHE A 64 11.58 -6.28 6.36
CA PHE A 64 12.31 -7.30 7.10
C PHE A 64 11.72 -8.70 6.97
N VAL A 65 10.81 -8.92 6.01
CA VAL A 65 10.41 -10.28 5.64
C VAL A 65 11.63 -10.96 5.00
N ASP A 66 11.97 -12.18 5.42
CA ASP A 66 13.11 -12.90 4.82
C ASP A 66 12.66 -13.91 3.76
N ASP A 67 11.58 -14.65 4.04
CA ASP A 67 11.05 -15.69 3.17
C ASP A 67 10.68 -15.16 1.77
N LEU A 68 11.26 -15.81 0.75
CA LEU A 68 11.07 -15.49 -0.66
C LEU A 68 9.63 -15.79 -1.13
N ALA A 69 8.99 -16.84 -0.60
CA ALA A 69 7.62 -17.19 -0.98
C ALA A 69 6.64 -16.12 -0.53
N ILE A 70 6.78 -15.66 0.71
CA ILE A 70 5.98 -14.57 1.26
C ILE A 70 6.22 -13.28 0.46
N LYS A 71 7.46 -12.93 0.14
CA LYS A 71 7.75 -11.74 -0.68
C LYS A 71 7.11 -11.79 -2.06
N ASN A 72 7.07 -12.95 -2.70
CA ASN A 72 6.41 -13.11 -4.00
C ASN A 72 4.90 -12.84 -3.90
N VAL A 73 4.25 -13.37 -2.85
CA VAL A 73 2.83 -13.11 -2.58
C VAL A 73 2.59 -11.64 -2.29
N LEU A 74 3.42 -11.01 -1.47
CA LEU A 74 3.34 -9.58 -1.14
C LEU A 74 3.51 -8.70 -2.38
N TYR A 75 4.50 -9.03 -3.24
CA TYR A 75 4.69 -8.33 -4.50
C TYR A 75 3.44 -8.42 -5.38
N MET A 76 2.86 -9.61 -5.55
CA MET A 76 1.69 -9.77 -6.40
C MET A 76 0.48 -9.04 -5.83
N LYS A 77 0.29 -9.06 -4.50
CA LYS A 77 -0.74 -8.25 -3.83
C LYS A 77 -0.53 -6.76 -4.07
N GLY A 78 0.71 -6.26 -3.97
CA GLY A 78 1.03 -4.87 -4.30
C GLY A 78 0.76 -4.51 -5.76
N GLN A 79 1.00 -5.43 -6.70
CA GLN A 79 0.68 -5.20 -8.12
C GLN A 79 -0.83 -5.19 -8.39
N MET A 80 -1.61 -6.06 -7.73
CA MET A 80 -3.08 -6.05 -7.79
C MET A 80 -3.64 -4.74 -7.22
N GLU A 81 -3.15 -4.33 -6.05
CA GLU A 81 -3.50 -3.07 -5.40
C GLU A 81 -3.20 -1.85 -6.29
N PHE A 82 -2.05 -1.84 -6.97
CA PHE A 82 -1.70 -0.78 -7.92
C PHE A 82 -2.71 -0.73 -9.08
N GLN A 83 -3.06 -1.90 -9.61
CA GLN A 83 -4.02 -2.02 -10.71
C GLN A 83 -5.42 -1.54 -10.32
N GLU A 84 -5.89 -1.88 -9.12
CA GLU A 84 -7.18 -1.44 -8.59
C GLU A 84 -7.22 0.09 -8.37
N LEU A 85 -6.11 0.69 -7.94
CA LEU A 85 -5.98 2.13 -7.73
C LEU A 85 -5.91 2.91 -9.05
N ILE A 86 -5.04 2.51 -9.97
CA ILE A 86 -4.79 3.28 -11.19
C ILE A 86 -5.97 3.18 -12.19
N ASN A 87 -6.66 2.05 -12.21
CA ASN A 87 -7.83 1.86 -13.07
C ASN A 87 -9.12 2.39 -12.43
N PHE A 88 -9.03 3.05 -11.28
CA PHE A 88 -10.18 3.60 -10.56
C PHE A 88 -11.26 2.54 -10.24
N TRP A 89 -10.83 1.34 -9.82
CA TRP A 89 -11.72 0.28 -9.36
C TRP A 89 -12.06 0.44 -7.86
N LYS A 90 -11.13 1.00 -7.08
CA LYS A 90 -11.42 1.41 -5.70
C LYS A 90 -12.28 2.67 -5.68
N GLN A 91 -12.94 2.89 -4.54
CA GLN A 91 -13.56 4.17 -4.19
C GLN A 91 -12.72 4.91 -3.14
N GLN A 92 -12.95 6.22 -2.98
CA GLN A 92 -12.23 7.07 -2.04
C GLN A 92 -12.17 6.51 -0.62
N CYS A 93 -13.26 5.94 -0.11
CA CYS A 93 -13.32 5.32 1.23
C CYS A 93 -12.28 4.19 1.42
N HIS A 94 -12.03 3.39 0.39
CA HIS A 94 -11.04 2.31 0.43
C HIS A 94 -9.61 2.85 0.48
N VAL A 95 -9.36 3.98 -0.20
CA VAL A 95 -8.05 4.64 -0.21
C VAL A 95 -7.79 5.37 1.11
N LEU A 96 -8.81 6.04 1.65
CA LEU A 96 -8.73 6.73 2.93
C LEU A 96 -8.44 5.78 4.10
N ARG A 97 -8.82 4.50 3.99
CA ARG A 97 -8.51 3.47 4.99
C ARG A 97 -7.01 3.29 5.26
N TYR A 98 -6.14 3.59 4.30
CA TYR A 98 -4.69 3.58 4.53
C TYR A 98 -4.24 4.72 5.46
N PHE A 99 -5.05 5.75 5.63
CA PHE A 99 -4.76 6.95 6.41
C PHE A 99 -5.51 7.00 7.75
N ASP A 100 -6.26 5.94 8.13
CA ASP A 100 -7.04 5.92 9.37
C ASP A 100 -6.20 6.20 10.62
N ASP A 101 -4.96 5.69 10.69
CA ASP A 101 -4.04 5.97 11.82
C ASP A 101 -3.70 7.46 11.97
N GLN A 102 -3.72 8.23 10.87
CA GLN A 102 -3.47 9.67 10.88
C GLN A 102 -4.72 10.47 11.28
N ASN A 103 -5.90 9.95 10.95
CA ASN A 103 -7.20 10.60 11.19
C ASN A 103 -7.84 10.22 12.53
N ALA A 104 -7.24 9.29 13.27
CA ALA A 104 -7.71 8.90 14.60
C ALA A 104 -7.48 10.05 15.60
N TYR A 105 -8.41 11.02 15.64
CA TYR A 105 -8.57 11.98 16.74
C TYR A 105 -8.75 11.30 18.10
N ASN A 106 -9.07 9.99 18.10
CA ASN A 106 -9.11 9.11 19.25
C ASN A 106 -7.93 8.13 19.23
N THR A 107 -6.70 8.63 19.09
CA THR A 107 -5.51 7.81 19.36
C THR A 107 -5.58 7.39 20.83
N ILE A 108 -6.08 6.18 21.03
CA ILE A 108 -5.93 5.42 22.25
C ILE A 108 -4.44 5.30 22.42
N ASP A 109 -3.87 6.03 23.37
CA ASP A 109 -2.50 5.80 23.75
C ASP A 109 -2.45 4.40 24.36
N LYS A 110 -2.16 3.41 23.51
CA LYS A 110 -2.08 2.00 23.92
C LYS A 110 -0.98 1.80 24.95
N ASN A 111 -0.05 2.76 25.07
CA ASN A 111 1.01 2.75 26.07
C ASN A 111 0.57 3.39 27.40
N ASP A 112 -0.62 4.00 27.45
CA ASP A 112 -1.18 4.56 28.67
C ASP A 112 -2.01 3.52 29.40
N PHE A 113 -1.36 2.84 30.34
CA PHE A 113 -1.98 1.85 31.21
C PHE A 113 -3.25 2.38 31.89
N VAL A 114 -3.26 3.64 32.37
CA VAL A 114 -4.40 4.20 33.11
C VAL A 114 -5.61 4.36 32.20
N LYS A 115 -5.43 4.87 30.98
CA LYS A 115 -6.53 4.99 30.01
C LYS A 115 -7.07 3.63 29.59
N ASN A 116 -6.22 2.63 29.42
CA ASN A 116 -6.66 1.27 29.08
C ASN A 116 -7.42 0.62 30.24
N PHE A 117 -6.90 0.74 31.46
CA PHE A 117 -7.54 0.26 32.68
C PHE A 117 -8.93 0.88 32.89
N LEU A 118 -9.08 2.20 32.74
CA LEU A 118 -10.36 2.90 32.88
C LEU A 118 -11.40 2.50 31.81
N ARG A 119 -10.95 1.94 30.68
CA ARG A 119 -11.82 1.48 29.59
C ARG A 119 -12.18 -0.01 29.70
N GLY A 120 -11.54 -0.75 30.60
CA GLY A 120 -11.72 -2.19 30.73
C GLY A 120 -11.09 -3.01 29.59
N ASN A 121 -10.06 -2.47 28.93
CA ASN A 121 -9.22 -3.19 27.96
C ASN A 121 -8.00 -3.82 28.64
#